data_AF-A0A512BKY6-F1
#
_entry.id   AF-A0A512BKY6-F1
#
_cell.length_a   1.000
_cell.length_b   1.000
_cell.length_c   1.000
_cell.angle_alpha   90.00
_cell.angle_beta   90.00
_cell.angle_gamma   90.00
#
_symmetry.space_group_name_H-M   'P 1'
#
loop_
_entity.id
_entity.type
_entity.pdbx_description
1 polymer ?
#
loop_
_entity_poly.entity_id
_entity_poly.type
_entity_poly.pdbx_seq_one_letter_code
_entity_poly.pdbx_strand_id
1 'polypeptide(L)'
;MAEKKAATLKKGRHWTQLLEDIEAASNDVAKATSAGWRAYRQELFGGDNPSVIRSRLAMTNNNMTAFKRYETLYQEFRVAFDTLPQDAATVTRIKRLAAELAATAKSFDFDVPAEVKAFLEAVQTGGAPLALLTDTVQSWLKANSALDSYRVWAWNR
;
A
#
# COMPACT_ATOMS: atom_id res chain seq x y z
N MET A 1 -48.08 -21.01 9.27
CA MET A 1 -46.98 -20.22 9.84
C MET A 1 -47.57 -19.35 10.94
N ALA A 2 -47.17 -19.53 12.21
CA ALA A 2 -47.73 -18.74 13.31
C ALA A 2 -47.10 -17.33 13.28
N GLU A 3 -47.94 -16.29 13.28
CA GLU A 3 -47.52 -14.88 13.32
C GLU A 3 -46.62 -14.60 14.55
N LYS A 4 -45.41 -14.10 14.31
CA LYS A 4 -44.50 -13.59 15.34
C LYS A 4 -45.06 -12.26 15.90
N LYS A 5 -45.98 -12.31 16.87
CA LYS A 5 -46.52 -11.13 17.58
C LYS A 5 -45.81 -10.92 18.93
N ALA A 6 -45.58 -9.66 19.35
CA ALA A 6 -44.91 -9.35 20.62
C ALA A 6 -45.56 -10.02 21.86
N ALA A 7 -46.87 -10.27 21.80
CA ALA A 7 -47.63 -10.96 22.84
C ALA A 7 -47.20 -12.43 23.07
N THR A 8 -46.62 -13.12 22.08
CA THR A 8 -46.21 -14.52 22.20
C THR A 8 -44.79 -14.72 22.75
N LEU A 9 -44.04 -13.63 22.94
CA LEU A 9 -42.65 -13.64 23.45
C LEU A 9 -42.56 -14.09 24.92
N LYS A 10 -43.64 -13.98 25.70
CA LYS A 10 -43.66 -14.44 27.12
C LYS A 10 -43.62 -15.97 27.26
N LYS A 11 -43.75 -16.74 26.18
CA LYS A 11 -43.58 -18.19 26.17
C LYS A 11 -42.09 -18.48 25.94
N GLY A 12 -41.41 -19.09 26.91
CA GLY A 12 -39.94 -19.19 26.98
C GLY A 12 -39.22 -19.54 25.66
N ARG A 13 -39.79 -20.42 24.83
CA ARG A 13 -39.23 -20.80 23.52
C ARG A 13 -39.12 -19.63 22.53
N HIS A 14 -40.09 -18.72 22.50
CA HIS A 14 -40.08 -17.57 21.59
C HIS A 14 -39.11 -16.47 22.04
N TRP A 15 -38.89 -16.33 23.34
CA TRP A 15 -37.88 -15.42 23.87
C TRP A 15 -36.47 -15.93 23.55
N THR A 16 -36.20 -17.22 23.75
CA THR A 16 -34.93 -17.85 23.34
C THR A 16 -34.70 -17.69 21.84
N GLN A 17 -35.70 -17.96 21.00
CA GLN A 17 -35.61 -17.76 19.55
C GLN A 17 -35.33 -16.31 19.18
N LEU A 18 -35.93 -15.34 19.87
CA LEU A 18 -35.65 -13.92 19.63
C LEU A 18 -34.21 -13.56 19.96
N LEU A 19 -33.66 -14.08 21.05
CA LEU A 19 -32.26 -13.85 21.42
C LEU A 19 -31.31 -14.47 20.38
N GLU A 20 -31.59 -15.69 19.93
CA GLU A 20 -30.86 -16.36 18.86
C GLU A 20 -30.92 -15.55 17.54
N ASP A 21 -32.12 -15.08 17.17
CA ASP A 21 -32.33 -14.26 15.96
C ASP A 21 -31.55 -12.92 16.07
N ILE A 22 -31.51 -12.29 17.24
CA ILE A 22 -30.75 -11.04 17.49
C ILE A 22 -29.24 -11.29 17.41
N GLU A 23 -28.75 -12.38 17.99
CA GLU A 23 -27.34 -12.75 17.95
C GLU A 23 -26.90 -13.05 16.51
N ALA A 24 -27.69 -13.83 15.77
CA ALA A 24 -27.46 -14.10 14.36
C ALA A 24 -27.42 -12.81 13.53
N ALA A 25 -28.41 -11.94 13.68
CA ALA A 25 -28.46 -10.66 12.97
C ALA A 25 -27.26 -9.76 13.32
N SER A 26 -26.86 -9.72 14.59
CA SER A 26 -25.71 -8.94 15.04
C SER A 26 -24.40 -9.44 14.43
N ASN A 27 -24.23 -10.77 14.37
CA ASN A 27 -23.09 -11.40 13.72
C ASN A 27 -23.05 -11.13 12.21
N ASP A 28 -24.20 -11.17 11.55
CA ASP A 28 -24.30 -10.91 10.11
C ASP A 28 -23.97 -9.45 9.78
N VAL A 29 -24.47 -8.49 10.58
CA VAL A 29 -24.10 -7.07 10.44
C VAL A 29 -22.60 -6.86 10.66
N ALA A 30 -22.00 -7.49 11.67
CA ALA A 30 -20.57 -7.38 11.94
C ALA A 30 -19.72 -7.94 10.77
N LYS A 31 -20.12 -9.08 10.20
CA LYS A 31 -19.48 -9.68 9.03
C LYS A 31 -19.62 -8.80 7.79
N ALA A 32 -20.83 -8.32 7.49
CA ALA A 32 -21.10 -7.46 6.35
C ALA A 32 -20.31 -6.15 6.43
N THR A 33 -20.25 -5.54 7.62
CA THR A 33 -19.50 -4.31 7.88
C THR A 33 -18.00 -4.53 7.68
N SER A 34 -17.45 -5.61 8.22
CA SER A 34 -16.04 -5.95 8.06
C SER A 34 -15.68 -6.25 6.59
N ALA A 35 -16.56 -6.94 5.86
CA ALA A 35 -16.38 -7.21 4.44
C ALA A 35 -16.43 -5.92 3.61
N GLY A 36 -17.43 -5.06 3.85
CA GLY A 36 -17.56 -3.76 3.20
C GLY A 36 -16.35 -2.87 3.48
N TRP A 37 -15.83 -2.88 4.70
CA TRP A 37 -14.63 -2.11 5.06
C TRP A 37 -13.39 -2.56 4.27
N ARG A 38 -13.19 -3.88 4.12
CA ARG A 38 -12.09 -4.42 3.30
C ARG A 38 -12.26 -4.11 1.82
N ALA A 39 -13.49 -4.16 1.30
CA ALA A 39 -13.78 -3.81 -0.09
C ALA A 39 -13.49 -2.32 -0.35
N TYR A 40 -13.91 -1.45 0.57
CA TYR A 40 -13.69 -0.01 0.50
C TYR A 40 -12.20 0.37 0.45
N ARG A 41 -11.31 -0.44 1.05
CA ARG A 41 -9.85 -0.27 0.90
C ARG A 41 -9.42 -0.27 -0.57
N GLN A 42 -9.92 -1.23 -1.35
CA GLN A 42 -9.56 -1.38 -2.77
C GLN A 42 -10.13 -0.26 -3.62
N GLU A 43 -11.34 0.22 -3.28
CA GLU A 43 -11.96 1.37 -3.95
C GLU A 43 -11.19 2.67 -3.70
N LEU A 44 -10.70 2.88 -2.47
CA LEU A 44 -9.93 4.07 -2.12
C LEU A 44 -8.53 4.08 -2.70
N PHE A 45 -7.86 2.93 -2.70
CA PHE A 45 -6.51 2.82 -3.22
C PHE A 45 -6.23 1.40 -3.72
N GLY A 46 -6.33 1.23 -5.04
CA GLY A 46 -5.93 0.00 -5.75
C GLY A 46 -4.49 0.02 -6.27
N GLY A 47 -3.64 0.90 -5.73
CA GLY A 47 -2.25 1.03 -6.18
C GLY A 47 -1.37 -0.16 -5.77
N ASP A 48 -0.24 -0.31 -6.46
CA ASP A 48 0.68 -1.43 -6.29
C ASP A 48 1.31 -1.46 -4.88
N ASN A 49 1.56 -2.68 -4.38
CA ASN A 49 2.30 -2.87 -3.13
C ASN A 49 3.72 -2.26 -3.24
N PRO A 50 4.28 -1.67 -2.16
CA PRO A 50 5.66 -1.20 -2.14
C PRO A 50 6.68 -2.19 -2.72
N SER A 51 6.53 -3.50 -2.50
CA SER A 51 7.45 -4.50 -3.09
C SER A 51 7.40 -4.56 -4.62
N VAL A 52 6.22 -4.37 -5.21
CA VAL A 52 6.00 -4.35 -6.67
C VAL A 52 6.53 -3.05 -7.27
N ILE A 53 6.33 -1.92 -6.60
CA ILE A 53 6.91 -0.64 -7.05
C ILE A 53 8.43 -0.69 -6.95
N ARG A 54 8.97 -1.22 -5.85
CA ARG A 54 10.40 -1.36 -5.63
C ARG A 54 11.12 -2.14 -6.73
N SER A 55 10.50 -3.20 -7.25
CA SER A 55 11.11 -4.01 -8.31
C SER A 55 11.10 -3.35 -9.69
N ARG A 56 10.28 -2.31 -9.87
CA ARG A 56 10.17 -1.56 -11.14
C ARG A 56 10.86 -0.19 -11.09
N LEU A 57 11.07 0.34 -9.89
CA LEU A 57 11.57 1.69 -9.68
C LEU A 57 13.10 1.73 -9.72
N ALA A 58 13.64 2.62 -10.54
CA ALA A 58 15.06 2.95 -10.48
C ALA A 58 15.34 3.73 -9.19
N MET A 59 16.22 3.22 -8.32
CA MET A 59 16.53 3.82 -7.02
C MET A 59 17.49 5.01 -7.14
N THR A 60 17.09 6.05 -7.87
CA THR A 60 17.71 7.38 -7.77
C THR A 60 17.43 7.99 -6.40
N ASN A 61 18.19 9.00 -5.98
CA ASN A 61 17.93 9.67 -4.69
C ASN A 61 16.50 10.22 -4.59
N ASN A 62 15.96 10.78 -5.68
CA ASN A 62 14.60 11.29 -5.74
C ASN A 62 13.58 10.16 -5.59
N ASN A 63 13.74 9.08 -6.36
CA ASN A 63 12.87 7.92 -6.29
C ASN A 63 12.98 7.19 -4.95
N MET A 64 14.16 7.09 -4.35
CA MET A 64 14.36 6.52 -3.01
C MET A 64 13.62 7.32 -1.95
N THR A 65 13.67 8.66 -2.03
CA THR A 65 12.99 9.55 -1.08
C THR A 65 11.48 9.43 -1.22
N ALA A 66 10.98 9.47 -2.46
CA ALA A 66 9.57 9.24 -2.77
C ALA A 66 9.12 7.84 -2.33
N PHE A 67 9.97 6.82 -2.54
CA PHE A 67 9.66 5.43 -2.21
C PHE A 67 9.58 5.21 -0.70
N LYS A 68 10.50 5.78 0.08
CA LYS A 68 10.42 5.74 1.55
C LYS A 68 9.12 6.37 2.06
N ARG A 69 8.73 7.52 1.51
CA ARG A 69 7.45 8.16 1.84
C ARG A 69 6.27 7.26 1.47
N TYR A 70 6.30 6.69 0.28
CA TYR A 70 5.26 5.78 -0.20
C TYR A 70 5.12 4.55 0.70
N GLU A 71 6.23 3.94 1.11
CA GLU A 71 6.25 2.78 2.00
C GLU A 71 5.62 3.09 3.36
N THR A 72 5.99 4.21 3.98
CA THR A 72 5.39 4.66 5.25
C THR A 72 3.89 4.89 5.11
N LEU A 73 3.48 5.66 4.10
CA LEU A 73 2.06 5.96 3.84
C LEU A 73 1.27 4.67 3.57
N TYR A 74 1.86 3.70 2.88
CA TYR A 74 1.19 2.44 2.54
C TYR A 74 0.99 1.57 3.79
N GLN A 75 1.96 1.55 4.70
CA GLN A 75 1.80 0.85 5.98
C GLN A 75 0.76 1.54 6.86
N GLU A 76 0.78 2.87 6.99
CA GLU A 76 -0.25 3.60 7.74
C GLU A 76 -1.64 3.36 7.17
N PHE A 77 -1.78 3.41 5.85
CA PHE A 77 -3.03 3.13 5.16
C PHE A 77 -3.48 1.68 5.41
N ARG A 78 -2.58 0.69 5.31
CA ARG A 78 -2.91 -0.71 5.59
C ARG A 78 -3.41 -0.89 7.03
N VAL A 79 -2.67 -0.40 8.02
CA VAL A 79 -3.00 -0.55 9.44
C VAL A 79 -4.33 0.11 9.77
N ALA A 80 -4.66 1.23 9.12
CA ALA A 80 -5.94 1.90 9.31
C ALA A 80 -7.16 1.05 8.86
N PHE A 81 -6.94 -0.03 8.10
CA PHE A 81 -7.99 -0.99 7.70
C PHE A 81 -8.02 -2.27 8.55
N ASP A 82 -7.12 -2.44 9.52
CA ASP A 82 -7.13 -3.61 10.41
C ASP A 82 -8.30 -3.55 11.41
N THR A 83 -8.82 -2.34 11.67
CA THR A 83 -9.96 -2.11 12.56
C THR A 83 -11.05 -1.29 11.86
N LEU A 84 -12.29 -1.43 12.32
CA LEU A 84 -13.38 -0.57 11.87
C LEU A 84 -13.21 0.85 12.44
N PRO A 85 -13.49 1.89 11.64
CA PRO A 85 -13.38 3.26 12.10
C PRO A 85 -14.44 3.54 13.17
N GLN A 86 -14.02 4.16 14.27
CA GLN A 86 -14.91 4.51 15.38
C GLN A 86 -15.56 5.89 15.20
N ASP A 87 -15.00 6.72 14.32
CA ASP A 87 -15.46 8.07 14.06
C ASP A 87 -15.23 8.51 12.60
N ALA A 88 -15.85 9.64 12.23
CA ALA A 88 -15.72 10.24 10.91
C ALA A 88 -14.32 10.84 10.65
N ALA A 89 -13.59 11.20 11.72
CA ALA A 89 -12.24 11.74 11.61
C ALA A 89 -11.26 10.68 11.07
N THR A 90 -11.41 9.43 11.52
CA THR A 90 -10.65 8.27 11.05
C THR A 90 -10.88 8.02 9.57
N VAL A 91 -12.14 8.05 9.12
CA VAL A 91 -12.48 7.91 7.70
C VAL A 91 -11.87 9.04 6.87
N THR A 92 -11.88 10.27 7.38
CA THR A 92 -11.27 11.43 6.71
C THR A 92 -9.75 11.28 6.60
N ARG A 93 -9.09 10.82 7.66
CA ARG A 93 -7.65 10.53 7.66
C ARG A 93 -7.30 9.47 6.61
N ILE A 94 -8.08 8.40 6.51
CA ILE A 94 -7.84 7.32 5.55
C ILE A 94 -7.97 7.82 4.10
N LYS A 95 -8.99 8.64 3.81
CA LYS A 95 -9.13 9.30 2.49
C LYS A 95 -7.92 10.16 2.16
N ARG A 96 -7.40 10.91 3.14
CA ARG A 96 -6.18 11.70 2.98
C ARG A 96 -4.96 10.82 2.70
N LEU A 97 -4.78 9.74 3.45
CA LEU A 97 -3.69 8.78 3.21
C LEU A 97 -3.74 8.20 1.79
N ALA A 98 -4.93 7.83 1.31
CA ALA A 98 -5.12 7.34 -0.06
C ALA A 98 -4.74 8.40 -1.12
N ALA A 99 -5.14 9.66 -0.90
CA ALA A 99 -4.77 10.76 -1.78
C ALA A 99 -3.25 11.03 -1.79
N GLU A 100 -2.60 11.02 -0.62
CA GLU A 100 -1.16 11.18 -0.49
C GLU A 100 -0.38 10.02 -1.13
N LEU A 101 -0.89 8.78 -1.02
CA LEU A 101 -0.35 7.62 -1.71
C LEU A 101 -0.42 7.78 -3.23
N ALA A 102 -1.59 8.17 -3.75
CA ALA A 102 -1.76 8.39 -5.19
C ALA A 102 -0.87 9.52 -5.71
N ALA A 103 -0.70 10.60 -4.93
CA ALA A 103 0.20 11.69 -5.30
C ALA A 103 1.67 11.26 -5.30
N THR A 104 2.10 10.51 -4.28
CA THR A 104 3.47 10.00 -4.19
C THR A 104 3.77 9.00 -5.31
N ALA A 105 2.81 8.14 -5.66
CA ALA A 105 2.95 7.20 -6.77
C ALA A 105 3.17 7.90 -8.12
N LYS A 106 2.54 9.07 -8.33
CA LYS A 106 2.73 9.87 -9.55
C LYS A 106 4.09 10.57 -9.63
N SER A 107 4.79 10.75 -8.51
CA SER A 107 6.11 11.36 -8.49
C SER A 107 7.25 10.40 -8.83
N PHE A 108 6.96 9.10 -8.98
CA PHE A 108 7.95 8.13 -9.39
C PHE A 108 8.35 8.33 -10.85
N ASP A 109 9.66 8.43 -11.06
CA ASP A 109 10.23 8.42 -12.40
C ASP A 109 10.54 6.97 -12.82
N PHE A 110 9.78 6.48 -13.79
CA PHE A 110 9.93 5.14 -14.36
C PHE A 110 10.65 5.14 -15.71
N ASP A 111 10.94 6.30 -16.30
CA ASP A 111 11.55 6.40 -17.64
C ASP A 111 13.07 6.27 -17.56
N VAL A 112 13.51 5.04 -17.29
CA VAL A 112 14.92 4.72 -17.10
C VAL A 112 15.40 3.84 -18.26
N PRO A 113 16.39 4.30 -19.05
CA PRO A 113 16.96 3.51 -20.13
C PRO A 113 17.43 2.13 -19.66
N ALA A 114 17.30 1.11 -20.52
CA ALA A 114 17.64 -0.27 -20.17
C ALA A 114 19.10 -0.43 -19.65
N GLU A 115 20.05 0.29 -20.25
CA GLU A 115 21.46 0.31 -19.82
C GLU A 115 21.62 0.89 -18.41
N VAL A 116 20.87 1.94 -18.07
CA VAL A 116 20.86 2.56 -16.74
C VAL A 116 20.24 1.60 -15.74
N LYS A 117 19.16 0.91 -16.11
CA LYS A 117 18.52 -0.09 -15.25
C LYS A 117 19.49 -1.22 -14.89
N ALA A 118 20.19 -1.77 -15.88
CA ALA A 118 21.19 -2.82 -15.66
C ALA A 118 22.33 -2.34 -14.76
N PHE A 119 22.81 -1.11 -14.94
CA PHE A 119 23.80 -0.49 -14.06
C PHE A 119 23.29 -0.37 -12.61
N LEU A 120 22.08 0.18 -12.41
CA LEU A 120 21.49 0.39 -11.08
C LEU A 120 21.21 -0.93 -10.36
N GLU A 121 20.75 -1.96 -11.08
CA GLU A 121 20.56 -3.31 -10.53
C GLU A 121 21.90 -3.91 -10.05
N ALA A 122 22.96 -3.81 -10.86
CA ALA A 122 24.28 -4.30 -10.49
C ALA A 122 24.82 -3.58 -9.24
N VAL A 123 24.66 -2.25 -9.15
CA VAL A 123 25.04 -1.50 -7.93
C VAL A 123 24.29 -2.01 -6.70
N GLN A 124 22.99 -2.31 -6.79
CA GLN A 124 22.22 -2.84 -5.67
C GLN A 124 22.68 -4.22 -5.21
N THR A 125 23.22 -5.04 -6.11
CA THR A 125 23.74 -6.38 -5.79
C THR A 125 25.13 -6.38 -5.13
N GLY A 126 25.74 -5.20 -4.93
CA GLY A 126 27.03 -5.05 -4.26
C GLY A 126 28.14 -4.44 -5.14
N GLY A 127 27.82 -4.06 -6.39
CA GLY A 127 28.74 -3.34 -7.26
C GLY A 127 28.44 -3.55 -8.74
N ALA A 128 28.64 -2.51 -9.55
CA ALA A 128 28.50 -2.59 -11.00
C ALA A 128 29.86 -2.72 -11.68
N PRO A 129 30.02 -3.65 -12.66
CA PRO A 129 31.18 -3.66 -13.54
C PRO A 129 31.34 -2.32 -14.27
N LEU A 130 32.58 -1.86 -14.46
CA LEU A 130 32.86 -0.61 -15.16
C LEU A 130 32.30 -0.59 -16.60
N ALA A 131 32.17 -1.77 -17.22
CA ALA A 131 31.55 -1.94 -18.54
C ALA A 131 30.07 -1.50 -18.58
N LEU A 132 29.36 -1.49 -17.44
CA LEU A 132 27.98 -0.99 -17.36
C LEU A 132 27.90 0.54 -17.24
N LEU A 133 29.02 1.23 -16.99
CA LEU A 133 29.08 2.70 -16.95
C LEU A 133 29.23 3.26 -18.38
N THR A 134 28.26 2.98 -19.25
CA THR A 134 28.24 3.48 -20.62
C THR A 134 28.05 5.01 -20.66
N ASP A 135 28.32 5.63 -21.81
CA ASP A 135 28.09 7.07 -22.00
C ASP A 135 26.61 7.44 -21.76
N THR A 136 25.69 6.55 -22.11
CA THR A 136 24.25 6.64 -21.81
C THR A 136 24.02 6.73 -20.31
N VAL A 137 24.63 5.84 -19.54
CA VAL A 137 24.50 5.80 -18.08
C VAL A 137 25.09 7.05 -17.44
N GLN A 138 26.28 7.47 -17.86
CA GLN A 138 26.91 8.69 -17.35
C GLN A 138 26.07 9.94 -17.65
N SER A 139 25.54 10.05 -18.87
CA SER A 139 24.71 11.17 -19.29
C SER A 139 23.40 11.22 -18.50
N TRP A 140 22.76 10.07 -18.30
CA TRP A 140 21.54 9.96 -17.52
C TRP A 140 21.78 10.27 -16.04
N LEU A 141 22.88 9.76 -15.44
CA LEU A 141 23.25 10.05 -14.05
C LEU A 141 23.57 11.54 -13.83
N LYS A 142 24.19 12.21 -14.81
CA LYS A 142 24.43 13.67 -14.78
C LYS A 142 23.12 14.45 -14.88
N ALA A 143 22.26 14.09 -15.84
CA ALA A 143 20.96 14.75 -16.04
C ALA A 143 20.05 14.66 -14.81
N ASN A 144 20.16 13.57 -14.04
CA ASN A 144 19.38 13.32 -12.83
C ASN A 144 20.09 13.71 -11.53
N SER A 145 21.22 14.44 -11.59
CA SER A 145 22.04 14.81 -10.42
C SER A 145 22.38 13.63 -9.49
N ALA A 146 22.51 12.44 -10.06
CA ALA A 146 22.75 11.19 -9.34
C ALA A 146 24.22 10.75 -9.38
N LEU A 147 25.05 11.36 -10.24
CA LEU A 147 26.44 10.97 -10.45
C LEU A 147 27.27 11.00 -9.15
N ASP A 148 27.10 12.03 -8.32
CA ASP A 148 27.85 12.22 -7.06
C ASP A 148 27.51 11.20 -5.97
N SER A 149 26.43 10.43 -6.18
CA SER A 149 25.97 9.40 -5.24
C SER A 149 26.69 8.07 -5.42
N TYR A 150 27.48 7.94 -6.48
CA TYR A 150 28.23 6.73 -6.80
C TYR A 150 29.73 6.98 -6.66
N ARG A 151 30.43 6.04 -6.02
CA ARG A 151 31.89 6.06 -5.90
C ARG A 151 32.46 4.81 -6.54
N VAL A 152 33.50 4.98 -7.35
CA VAL A 152 34.28 3.87 -7.89
C VAL A 152 35.32 3.46 -6.87
N TRP A 153 35.32 2.18 -6.53
CA TRP A 153 36.26 1.56 -5.59
C TRP A 153 36.90 0.38 -6.31
N ALA A 154 38.23 0.31 -6.25
CA ALA A 154 38.98 -0.82 -6.80
C ALA A 154 38.88 -1.99 -5.82
N TRP A 155 38.31 -3.11 -6.27
CA TRP A 155 38.24 -4.32 -5.46
C TRP A 155 39.63 -4.98 -5.44
N ASN A 156 40.43 -4.72 -4.41
CA ASN A 156 41.61 -5.53 -4.12
C ASN A 156 41.12 -6.85 -3.50
N ARG A 157 41.33 -7.96 -4.20
CA ARG A 157 41.14 -9.30 -3.67
C ARG A 157 42.47 -9.81 -3.12
#